data_AF-A0A6V7J7G9-F1
#
_entry.id   AF-A0A6V7J7G9-F1
#
_cell.length_a   1.000
_cell.length_b   1.000
_cell.length_c   1.000
_cell.angle_alpha   90.00
_cell.angle_beta   90.00
_cell.angle_gamma   90.00
#
_symmetry.space_group_name_H-M   'P 1'
#
loop_
_entity.id
_entity.type
_entity.pdbx_description
1 polymer ?
#
loop_
_entity_poly.entity_id
_entity_poly.type
_entity_poly.pdbx_seq_one_letter_code
_entity_poly.pdbx_strand_id
1 'polypeptide(L)' 'VLLVTSSRRPDSWIIPGGGVEPDEEAPDTALREVREEAGVVGDLGRFLGLFS' A
#
# COMPACT_ATOMS: atom_id res chain seq x y z
N VAL A 1 7.35 -6.80 -8.59
CA VAL A 1 6.38 -6.53 -7.51
C VAL A 1 7.13 -6.62 -6.18
N LEU A 2 6.98 -5.64 -5.30
CA LEU A 2 7.57 -5.61 -3.96
C LEU A 2 6.49 -6.00 -2.95
N LEU A 3 6.84 -6.86 -1.99
CA LEU A 3 5.95 -7.31 -0.91
C LEU A 3 6.60 -7.00 0.43
N VAL A 4 5.78 -6.86 1.47
CA VAL A 4 6.22 -6.68 2.86
C VAL A 4 5.71 -7.83 3.72
N THR A 5 6.35 -8.10 4.86
CA THR A 5 5.90 -9.12 5.80
C THR A 5 4.73 -8.60 6.63
N SER A 6 3.70 -9.42 6.85
CA SER A 6 2.56 -9.02 7.68
C SER A 6 2.98 -8.83 9.14
N SER A 7 2.55 -7.73 9.75
CA SER A 7 2.75 -7.47 11.18
C SER A 7 2.06 -8.50 12.10
N ARG A 8 0.95 -9.10 11.64
CA ARG A 8 0.19 -10.12 12.39
C ARG A 8 0.67 -11.54 12.14
N ARG A 9 1.27 -11.80 10.98
CA ARG A 9 1.82 -13.12 10.57
C ARG A 9 3.17 -12.92 9.88
N PRO A 10 4.28 -12.85 10.65
CA PRO A 10 5.60 -12.51 10.12
C PRO A 10 6.13 -13.46 9.02
N ASP A 11 5.57 -14.68 8.95
CA ASP A 11 5.85 -15.70 7.94
C ASP A 11 5.05 -15.52 6.63
N SER A 12 4.15 -14.52 6.57
CA SER A 12 3.31 -14.22 5.42
C SER A 12 3.74 -12.93 4.71
N TRP A 13 3.73 -12.95 3.38
CA TRP A 13 3.96 -11.77 2.55
C TRP A 13 2.64 -11.14 2.08
N ILE A 14 2.57 -9.82 2.08
CA ILE A 14 1.41 -9.03 1.66
C ILE A 14 1.84 -7.92 0.67
N ILE A 15 0.87 -7.44 -0.11
CA ILE A 15 1.03 -6.21 -0.87
C ILE A 15 0.91 -5.04 0.13
N PRO A 16 1.84 -4.07 0.12
CA PRO A 16 1.74 -2.89 0.97
C PRO A 16 0.43 -2.14 0.74
N GLY A 17 -0.22 -1.72 1.80
CA GLY A 17 -1.49 -1.02 1.72
C GLY A 17 -2.27 -1.00 3.02
N GLY A 18 -3.12 0.01 3.16
CA GLY A 18 -3.90 0.23 4.36
C GLY A 18 -5.18 1.02 4.10
N GLY A 19 -5.67 1.66 5.14
CA GLY A 19 -6.92 2.41 5.09
C GLY A 19 -6.74 3.79 4.45
N VAL A 20 -7.74 4.22 3.70
CA VAL A 20 -7.85 5.62 3.26
C VAL A 20 -8.20 6.46 4.49
N GLU A 21 -7.39 7.47 4.79
CA GLU A 21 -7.64 8.39 5.91
C GLU A 21 -8.76 9.40 5.58
N PRO A 22 -9.40 10.01 6.59
CA PRO A 22 -10.28 11.14 6.34
C PRO A 22 -9.56 12.23 5.56
N ASP A 23 -10.23 12.78 4.54
CA ASP A 23 -9.70 13.82 3.66
C ASP A 23 -8.55 13.38 2.73
N GLU A 24 -8.28 12.07 2.62
CA GLU A 24 -7.29 11.49 1.70
C GLU A 24 -7.97 10.88 0.45
N GLU A 25 -7.39 11.09 -0.73
CA GLU A 25 -7.81 10.36 -1.93
C GLU A 25 -7.04 9.04 -2.06
N ALA A 26 -7.66 8.01 -2.64
CA ALA A 26 -7.04 6.69 -2.81
C ALA A 26 -5.63 6.69 -3.47
N PRO A 27 -5.33 7.56 -4.47
CA PRO A 27 -3.97 7.75 -4.99
C PRO A 27 -2.94 8.14 -3.92
N ASP A 28 -3.30 9.09 -3.05
CA ASP A 28 -2.41 9.61 -2.01
C ASP A 28 -2.22 8.56 -0.91
N THR A 29 -3.30 7.86 -0.53
CA THR A 29 -3.23 6.70 0.37
C THR A 29 -2.25 5.65 -0.16
N ALA A 30 -2.33 5.29 -1.44
CA ALA A 30 -1.45 4.27 -2.00
C ALA A 30 0.03 4.67 -1.94
N LEU A 31 0.35 5.95 -2.16
CA LEU A 31 1.72 6.48 -2.06
C LEU A 31 2.21 6.53 -0.61
N ARG A 32 1.36 6.98 0.32
CA ARG A 32 1.68 7.03 1.76
C ARG A 32 1.95 5.63 2.31
N GLU A 33 1.06 4.68 2.09
CA GLU A 33 1.17 3.31 2.60
C GLU A 33 2.43 2.60 2.08
N VAL A 34 2.74 2.74 0.78
CA VAL A 34 3.98 2.17 0.22
C VAL A 34 5.23 2.76 0.87
N ARG A 35 5.22 4.07 1.17
CA ARG A 35 6.33 4.71 1.86
C ARG A 35 6.44 4.22 3.31
N GLU A 36 5.33 4.10 4.03
CA GLU A 36 5.29 3.71 5.43
C GLU A 36 5.67 2.24 5.64
N GLU A 37 5.13 1.33 4.83
CA GLU A 37 5.32 -0.11 5.04
C GLU A 37 6.55 -0.67 4.31
N ALA A 38 6.90 -0.12 3.14
CA ALA A 38 8.00 -0.63 2.32
C ALA A 38 9.22 0.31 2.24
N GLY A 39 9.12 1.55 2.71
CA GLY A 39 10.23 2.49 2.74
C GLY A 39 10.68 3.00 1.37
N VAL A 40 9.81 2.91 0.35
CA VAL A 40 10.14 3.29 -1.04
C VAL A 40 9.24 4.43 -1.54
N VAL A 41 9.73 5.13 -2.57
CA VAL A 41 9.02 6.21 -3.27
C VAL A 41 9.09 5.92 -4.77
N GLY A 42 8.05 6.28 -5.53
CA GLY A 42 7.99 6.11 -6.98
C GLY A 42 6.83 6.85 -7.61
N ASP A 43 6.69 6.71 -8.92
CA ASP A 43 5.62 7.34 -9.69
C ASP A 43 4.36 6.48 -9.70
N LEU A 44 3.22 7.09 -9.39
CA LEU A 44 1.94 6.39 -9.38
C LEU A 44 1.50 6.02 -10.80
N GLY A 45 1.20 4.74 -10.99
CA GLY A 45 0.70 4.19 -12.25
C GLY A 45 -0.82 4.28 -12.41
N ARG A 46 -1.35 3.48 -13.34
CA ARG A 46 -2.81 3.38 -13.55
C ARG A 46 -3.51 2.70 -12.37
N PHE A 47 -4.75 3.10 -12.12
CA PHE A 47 -5.67 2.37 -11.25
C PHE A 47 -5.98 0.98 -11.84
N LEU A 48 -5.74 -0.09 -11.07
CA LEU A 48 -5.95 -1.47 -11.54
C LEU A 48 -7.38 -1.97 -11.35
N GLY A 49 -8.08 -1.48 -10.33
CA GLY A 49 -9.47 -1.90 -10.03
C GLY A 49 -9.80 -1.84 -8.54
N LEU A 50 -11.09 -1.99 -8.24
CA LEU A 50 -11.56 -2.30 -6.89
C LEU A 50 -11.67 -3.82 -6.77
N PHE A 51 -11.06 -4.37 -5.72
CA PHE A 51 -11.07 -5.80 -5.44
C PHE A 51 -11.88 -6.01 -4.15
N SER A 52 -12.92 -6.86 -4.22
CA SER A 52 -13.86 -7.16 -3.13
C SER A 52 -13.90 -8.64 -2.82
#